data_AF-A0A4R6XTI2-F1
#
_entry.id   AF-A0A4R6XTI2-F1
#
_cell.length_a   1.000
_cell.length_b   1.000
_cell.length_c   1.000
_cell.angle_alpha   90.00
_cell.angle_beta   90.00
_cell.angle_gamma   90.00
#
_symmetry.space_group_name_H-M   'P 1'
#
loop_
_entity.id
_entity.type
_entity.pdbx_description
1 polymer ?
#
loop_
_entity_poly.entity_id
_entity_poly.type
_entity_poly.pdbx_seq_one_letter_code
_entity_poly.pdbx_strand_id
1 'polypeptide(L)'
;MLLSMNTPLNCDAQDMLEAAIVQRRRLNITHQEIAGELATYKKVLPIDITTSNGEEKLTILTTDNQGGILKLALLTNGILSFEAKDFKDPRIHYNKRTAASCDLK
;
A
#
# COMPACT_ATOMS: atom_id res chain seq x y z
N MET A 1 -11.99 -22.86 0.51
CA MET A 1 -10.67 -22.34 0.12
C MET A 1 -10.90 -21.16 -0.81
N LEU A 2 -10.90 -19.94 -0.27
CA LEU A 2 -10.92 -18.74 -1.11
C LEU A 2 -9.48 -18.46 -1.52
N LEU A 3 -9.14 -18.80 -2.76
CA LEU A 3 -7.95 -18.28 -3.43
C LEU A 3 -8.10 -16.76 -3.41
N SER A 4 -7.42 -16.10 -2.48
CA SER A 4 -7.21 -14.66 -2.54
C SER A 4 -6.48 -14.40 -3.85
N MET A 5 -7.23 -14.03 -4.89
CA MET A 5 -6.64 -13.68 -6.18
C MET A 5 -5.80 -12.44 -5.93
N ASN A 6 -4.47 -12.63 -5.93
CA ASN A 6 -3.45 -11.60 -5.94
C ASN A 6 -3.68 -10.67 -7.12
N THR A 7 -4.57 -9.70 -6.93
CA THR A 7 -4.89 -8.70 -7.94
C THR A 7 -3.83 -7.62 -7.83
N PRO A 8 -3.06 -7.38 -8.90
CA PRO A 8 -2.14 -6.24 -8.91
C PRO A 8 -2.90 -4.95 -8.62
N LEU A 9 -2.17 -3.92 -8.17
CA LEU A 9 -2.75 -2.58 -8.11
C LEU A 9 -3.29 -2.19 -9.49
N ASN A 10 -4.41 -1.50 -9.52
CA ASN A 10 -4.85 -0.90 -10.77
C ASN A 10 -3.90 0.25 -11.13
N CYS A 11 -3.80 0.57 -12.43
CA CYS A 11 -2.88 1.60 -12.92
C CYS A 11 -3.07 2.93 -12.18
N ASP A 12 -4.32 3.34 -11.92
CA ASP A 12 -4.61 4.57 -11.17
C ASP A 12 -3.99 4.58 -9.77
N ALA A 13 -4.00 3.45 -9.04
CA ALA A 13 -3.40 3.37 -7.71
C ALA A 13 -1.87 3.30 -7.76
N GLN A 14 -1.32 2.71 -8.82
CA GLN A 14 0.12 2.72 -9.06
C GLN A 14 0.61 4.15 -9.31
N ASP A 15 -0.08 4.90 -10.18
CA ASP A 15 0.19 6.32 -10.43
C ASP A 15 0.10 7.15 -9.13
N MET A 16 -0.87 6.86 -8.27
CA MET A 16 -1.00 7.52 -6.96
C MET A 16 0.15 7.17 -6.00
N LEU A 17 0.66 5.93 -5.99
CA LEU A 17 1.83 5.55 -5.20
C LEU A 17 3.10 6.22 -5.73
N GLU A 18 3.29 6.25 -7.04
CA GLU A 18 4.42 6.93 -7.68
C GLU A 18 4.38 8.44 -7.37
N ALA A 19 3.20 9.07 -7.44
CA ALA A 19 3.02 10.45 -7.02
C ALA A 19 3.38 10.64 -5.54
N ALA A 20 3.02 9.71 -4.65
CA ALA A 20 3.39 9.77 -3.24
C ALA A 20 4.91 9.73 -3.03
N ILE A 21 5.61 8.90 -3.80
CA ILE A 21 7.07 8.76 -3.80
C ILE A 21 7.74 10.06 -4.25
N VAL A 22 7.34 10.59 -5.41
CA VAL A 22 7.88 11.84 -5.97
C VAL A 22 7.68 13.02 -5.01
N GLN A 23 6.50 13.11 -4.39
CA GLN A 23 6.16 14.16 -3.44
C GLN A 23 6.75 13.94 -2.04
N ARG A 24 7.41 12.80 -1.79
CA ARG A 24 7.94 12.39 -0.47
C ARG A 24 6.88 12.48 0.63
N ARG A 25 5.63 12.10 0.32
CA ARG A 25 4.52 12.15 1.26
C ARG A 25 4.50 10.93 2.16
N ARG A 26 4.21 11.15 3.45
CA ARG A 26 4.00 10.04 4.38
C ARG A 26 2.59 9.47 4.22
N LEU A 27 2.51 8.15 4.15
CA LEU A 27 1.27 7.41 3.97
C LEU A 27 0.90 6.62 5.24
N ASN A 28 -0.40 6.39 5.41
CA ASN A 28 -0.88 5.23 6.15
C ASN A 28 -1.23 4.15 5.13
N ILE A 29 -0.74 2.93 5.33
CA ILE A 29 -0.91 1.81 4.41
C ILE A 29 -1.54 0.65 5.18
N THR A 30 -2.59 0.06 4.63
CA THR A 30 -3.13 -1.23 5.06
C THR A 30 -2.69 -2.29 4.07
N HIS A 31 -2.02 -3.32 4.57
CA HIS A 31 -1.43 -4.40 3.78
C HIS A 31 -1.95 -5.74 4.28
N GLN A 32 -2.23 -6.66 3.36
CA GLN A 32 -2.50 -8.05 3.66
C GLN A 32 -1.22 -8.87 3.46
N GLU A 33 -0.72 -9.45 4.54
CA GLU A 33 0.42 -10.36 4.52
C GLU A 33 0.06 -11.68 3.84
N ILE A 34 1.08 -12.44 3.41
CA ILE A 34 0.92 -13.74 2.75
C ILE A 34 0.17 -14.74 3.63
N ALA A 35 0.32 -14.64 4.95
CA ALA A 35 -0.41 -15.45 5.93
C ALA A 35 -1.90 -15.08 6.07
N GLY A 36 -2.37 -14.05 5.36
CA GLY A 36 -3.73 -13.52 5.42
C GLY A 36 -3.95 -12.47 6.52
N GLU A 37 -2.94 -12.20 7.34
CA GLU A 37 -2.99 -11.21 8.42
C GLU A 37 -2.99 -9.78 7.88
N LEU A 38 -3.72 -8.89 8.55
CA LEU A 38 -3.75 -7.47 8.21
C LEU A 38 -2.69 -6.70 8.99
N ALA A 39 -1.77 -6.05 8.27
CA ALA A 39 -0.79 -5.13 8.81
C ALA A 39 -1.19 -3.69 8.50
N THR A 40 -1.00 -2.78 9.47
CA THR A 40 -1.18 -1.34 9.27
C THR A 40 0.11 -0.59 9.56
N TYR A 41 0.60 0.12 8.55
CA TYR A 41 1.79 0.94 8.63
C TYR A 41 1.39 2.41 8.67
N LYS A 42 1.71 3.13 9.75
CA LYS A 42 1.30 4.53 9.94
C LYS A 42 2.48 5.47 9.68
N LYS A 43 2.21 6.59 9.01
CA LYS A 43 3.19 7.67 8.74
C LYS A 43 4.49 7.17 8.07
N VAL A 44 4.39 6.17 7.20
CA VAL A 44 5.55 5.59 6.51
C VAL A 44 5.88 6.40 5.26
N LEU A 45 7.17 6.45 4.91
CA LEU A 45 7.64 7.15 3.72
C LEU A 45 7.88 6.12 2.60
N PRO A 46 7.07 6.10 1.53
CA PRO A 46 7.37 5.31 0.35
C PRO A 46 8.59 5.90 -0.38
N ILE A 47 9.49 5.02 -0.83
CA ILE A 47 10.77 5.41 -1.43
C ILE A 47 10.86 5.03 -2.90
N ASP A 48 10.44 3.82 -3.23
CA ASP A 48 10.63 3.25 -4.56
C ASP A 48 9.72 2.04 -4.78
N ILE A 49 9.41 1.75 -6.04
CA ILE A 49 8.71 0.54 -6.48
C ILE A 49 9.68 -0.25 -7.35
N THR A 50 9.95 -1.49 -6.96
CA THR A 50 10.88 -2.37 -7.68
C THR A 50 10.17 -3.64 -8.11
N THR A 51 10.46 -4.10 -9.33
CA THR A 51 9.97 -5.40 -9.82
C THR A 51 11.08 -6.44 -9.71
N SER A 52 10.81 -7.53 -9.00
CA SER A 52 11.75 -8.65 -8.87
C SER A 52 10.99 -9.97 -8.95
N ASN A 53 11.45 -10.90 -9.78
CA ASN A 53 10.81 -12.21 -10.00
C ASN A 53 9.33 -12.12 -10.42
N GLY A 54 8.95 -11.07 -11.16
CA GLY A 54 7.56 -10.83 -11.57
C GLY A 54 6.66 -10.26 -10.47
N GLU A 55 7.21 -9.96 -9.29
CA GLU A 55 6.50 -9.32 -8.19
C GLU A 55 6.95 -7.87 -8.03
N GLU A 56 5.98 -6.96 -7.98
CA GLU A 56 6.21 -5.57 -7.64
C GLU A 56 6.22 -5.37 -6.12
N LYS A 57 7.23 -4.64 -5.64
CA LYS A 57 7.47 -4.38 -4.22
C LYS A 57 7.64 -2.88 -3.97
N LEU A 58 6.84 -2.36 -3.05
CA LEU A 58 6.97 -1.01 -2.51
C LEU A 58 7.98 -1.02 -1.35
N THR A 59 9.03 -0.22 -1.48
CA THR A 59 9.94 0.05 -0.36
C THR A 59 9.41 1.19 0.49
N ILE A 60 9.27 0.96 1.79
CA ILE A 60 8.87 1.97 2.77
C ILE A 60 9.92 2.16 3.86
N LEU A 61 10.03 3.39 4.37
CA LEU A 61 10.74 3.70 5.60
C LEU A 61 9.75 3.97 6.73
N THR A 62 9.99 3.34 7.88
CA THR A 62 9.24 3.54 9.13
C THR A 62 10.22 3.63 10.30
N THR A 63 9.71 3.84 11.51
CA THR A 63 10.52 3.87 12.74
C THR A 63 10.15 2.70 13.65
N ASP A 64 11.14 2.12 14.32
CA ASP A 64 10.90 1.21 15.43
C ASP A 64 10.52 1.96 16.73
N ASN A 65 10.23 1.22 17.79
CA ASN A 65 9.84 1.78 19.10
C ASN A 65 10.99 2.51 19.83
N GLN A 66 12.23 2.37 19.37
CA GLN A 66 13.43 3.01 19.92
C GLN A 66 13.87 4.22 19.07
N GLY A 67 13.15 4.54 17.99
CA GLY A 67 13.48 5.62 17.06
C GLY A 67 14.47 5.24 15.96
N GLY A 68 14.82 3.96 15.84
CA GLY A 68 15.61 3.43 14.73
C GLY A 68 14.83 3.45 13.42
N ILE A 69 15.53 3.66 12.30
CA ILE A 69 14.92 3.67 10.96
C ILE A 69 14.86 2.23 10.45
N LEU A 70 13.65 1.78 10.11
CA LEU A 70 13.40 0.50 9.49
C LEU A 70 13.09 0.68 8.00
N LYS A 71 13.73 -0.14 7.17
CA LYS A 71 13.45 -0.26 5.74
C LYS A 71 12.71 -1.57 5.49
N LEU A 72 11.49 -1.49 4.98
CA LEU A 72 10.63 -2.65 4.70
C LEU A 72 10.28 -2.69 3.22
N ALA A 73 10.09 -3.89 2.68
CA ALA A 73 9.58 -4.11 1.33
C ALA A 73 8.22 -4.82 1.42
N LEU A 74 7.18 -4.18 0.89
CA LEU A 74 5.81 -4.70 0.87
C LEU A 74 5.46 -5.11 -0.56
N LEU A 75 4.72 -6.20 -0.73
CA LEU A 75 4.18 -6.56 -2.05
C LEU A 75 3.08 -5.59 -2.43
N THR A 76 3.13 -5.01 -3.62
CA THR A 76 2.13 -4.02 -4.05
C THR A 76 0.74 -4.64 -4.17
N ASN A 77 0.64 -5.90 -4.58
CA ASN A 77 -0.62 -6.65 -4.69
C ASN A 77 -1.30 -6.92 -3.33
N GLY A 78 -0.56 -6.86 -2.22
CA GLY A 78 -1.05 -6.98 -0.86
C GLY A 78 -1.58 -5.66 -0.29
N ILE A 79 -1.34 -4.53 -0.97
CA ILE A 79 -1.81 -3.22 -0.51
C ILE A 79 -3.33 -3.12 -0.73
N LEU A 80 -4.07 -3.03 0.37
CA LEU A 80 -5.53 -2.91 0.36
C LEU A 80 -5.99 -1.44 0.34
N SER A 81 -5.26 -0.60 1.06
CA SER A 81 -5.52 0.84 1.06
C SER A 81 -4.27 1.63 1.39
N PHE A 82 -4.22 2.85 0.90
CA PHE A 82 -3.26 3.84 1.37
C PHE A 82 -3.83 5.25 1.31
N GLU A 83 -3.45 6.08 2.27
CA GLU A 83 -3.84 7.47 2.34
C GLU A 83 -2.72 8.37 2.85
N ALA A 84 -2.67 9.61 2.36
CA ALA A 84 -1.87 10.66 2.97
C ALA A 84 -2.73 11.44 3.99
N LYS A 85 -2.24 11.61 5.23
CA LYS A 85 -2.95 12.35 6.30
C LYS A 85 -2.50 13.82 6.44
N ASP A 86 -1.99 14.43 5.39
CA ASP A 86 -1.56 15.82 5.42
C ASP A 86 -2.71 16.80 5.16
N PHE A 87 -2.89 17.78 6.06
CA PHE A 87 -3.96 18.80 6.06
C PHE A 87 -3.87 19.84 4.91
N LYS A 88 -3.06 19.57 3.86
CA LYS A 88 -2.81 20.46 2.69
C LYS A 88 -3.31 19.84 1.36
N ASP A 89 -4.42 19.10 1.38
CA ASP A 89 -5.05 18.30 0.29
C ASP A 89 -4.83 18.81 -1.17
N PRO A 90 -4.64 17.94 -2.20
CA PRO A 90 -5.79 17.28 -2.82
C PRO A 90 -5.49 15.84 -3.28
N ARG A 91 -5.47 14.94 -2.29
CA ARG A 91 -5.76 13.51 -2.34
C ARG A 91 -4.66 12.56 -2.79
N ILE A 92 -4.32 11.69 -1.84
CA ILE A 92 -3.91 10.31 -2.11
C ILE A 92 -4.81 9.45 -1.25
N HIS A 93 -5.79 8.80 -1.87
CA HIS A 93 -6.70 7.85 -1.24
C HIS A 93 -6.95 6.72 -2.22
N TYR A 94 -6.43 5.55 -1.89
CA TYR A 94 -6.76 4.32 -2.58
C TYR A 94 -7.45 3.41 -1.58
N ASN A 95 -8.61 2.89 -1.98
CA ASN A 95 -9.28 1.79 -1.30
C ASN A 95 -9.59 0.74 -2.36
N LYS A 96 -8.93 -0.41 -2.28
CA LYS A 96 -9.31 -1.58 -3.06
C LYS A 96 -10.74 -1.92 -2.66
N ARG A 97 -11.70 -1.76 -3.59
CA ARG A 97 -13.04 -2.33 -3.38
C ARG A 97 -12.85 -3.83 -3.26
N THR A 98 -12.90 -4.37 -2.05
CA THR A 98 -13.32 -5.75 -1.86
C THR A 98 -14.70 -5.80 -2.48
N ALA A 99 -14.87 -6.61 -3.52
CA ALA A 99 -16.18 -6.84 -4.11
C ALA A 99 -17.11 -7.32 -2.98
N ALA A 100 -17.89 -6.39 -2.43
CA ALA A 100 -19.19 -6.74 -1.91
C ALA A 100 -19.92 -7.25 -3.15
N SER A 101 -20.12 -8.57 -3.21
CA SER A 101 -21.15 -9.26 -3.97
C SER A 101 -22.16 -8.27 -4.58
N CYS A 102 -21.94 -7.85 -5.82
CA CYS A 102 -23.02 -7.35 -6.65
C CYS A 102 -23.80 -8.57 -7.14
N ASP A 103 -24.51 -9.18 -6.19
CA ASP A 103 -25.66 -10.02 -6.45
C ASP A 103 -26.67 -9.62 -5.38
N LEU A 104 -27.69 -8.86 -5.81
CA LEU A 104 -29.06 -9.00 -5.33
C LEU A 104 -30.01 -8.15 -6.18
N LYS A 105 -30.64 -8.89 -7.11
CA LYS A 105 -31.88 -8.67 -7.87
C LYS A 105 -31.83 -7.84 -9.15
#